data_AF-A0A9D0XSN3-F1
#
_entry.id   AF-A0A9D0XSN3-F1
#
_cell.length_a   1.000
_cell.length_b   1.000
_cell.length_c   1.000
_cell.angle_alpha   90.00
_cell.angle_beta   90.00
_cell.angle_gamma   90.00
#
_symmetry.space_group_name_H-M   'P 1'
#
loop_
_entity.id
_entity.type
_entity.pdbx_description
1 polymer ?
#
loop_
_entity_poly.entity_id
_entity_poly.type
_entity_poly.pdbx_seq_one_letter_code
_entity_poly.pdbx_strand_id
1 'polypeptide(L)'
;AIPRYLKQGAFDVLKDNQQKVNVSHSSMTERLKALPANSLNAYLFLDAQDWMDENQLTELWQEVNRTAMPDARVVFRTAGEISPLEEKLPQSILNEWQTDVQSNQAWTKKDRSGIYGGVHLYIHKNHHAESANHVDNK
;
A
#
# COMPACT_ATOMS: atom_id res chain seq x y z
N ALA A 1 -8.21 24.84 8.56
CA ALA A 1 -8.83 24.49 7.26
C ALA A 1 -9.35 23.05 7.32
N ILE A 2 -10.52 22.75 6.75
CA ILE A 2 -11.06 21.37 6.70
C ILE A 2 -10.54 20.59 5.48
N PRO A 3 -10.46 19.24 5.55
CA PRO A 3 -10.24 18.41 4.37
C PRO A 3 -11.21 18.75 3.25
N ARG A 4 -10.74 18.72 1.98
CA ARG A 4 -11.54 19.14 0.82
C ARG A 4 -12.86 18.36 0.69
N TYR A 5 -12.85 17.08 1.07
CA TYR A 5 -14.01 16.20 1.03
C TYR A 5 -15.04 16.48 2.14
N LEU A 6 -14.71 17.25 3.19
CA LEU A 6 -15.66 17.66 4.23
C LEU A 6 -16.32 19.02 3.95
N LYS A 7 -16.01 19.65 2.81
CA LYS A 7 -16.72 20.86 2.39
C LYS A 7 -18.17 20.52 2.06
N GLN A 8 -19.10 21.43 2.34
CA GLN A 8 -20.53 21.23 2.14
C GLN A 8 -20.88 20.70 0.73
N GLY A 9 -20.25 21.23 -0.32
CA GLY A 9 -20.49 20.77 -1.70
C GLY A 9 -20.05 19.34 -2.01
N ALA A 10 -19.32 18.66 -1.12
CA ALA A 10 -18.95 17.25 -1.25
C ALA A 10 -19.89 16.30 -0.49
N PHE A 11 -20.79 16.82 0.36
CA PHE A 11 -21.61 16.00 1.25
C PHE A 11 -22.55 15.06 0.49
N ASP A 12 -23.30 15.59 -0.49
CA ASP A 12 -24.25 14.78 -1.27
C ASP A 12 -23.52 13.68 -2.06
N VAL A 13 -22.35 14.00 -2.63
CA VAL A 13 -21.51 13.01 -3.33
C VAL A 13 -21.06 11.90 -2.39
N LEU A 14 -20.63 12.22 -1.16
CA LEU A 14 -20.23 11.19 -0.19
C LEU A 14 -21.42 10.31 0.21
N LYS A 15 -22.59 10.93 0.46
CA LYS A 15 -23.81 10.23 0.83
C LYS A 15 -24.26 9.26 -0.28
N ASP A 16 -24.26 9.70 -1.53
CA ASP A 16 -24.66 8.91 -2.70
C ASP A 16 -23.70 7.74 -3.00
N ASN A 17 -22.50 7.74 -2.40
CA ASN A 17 -21.49 6.70 -2.60
C ASN A 17 -21.25 5.85 -1.34
N GLN A 18 -22.02 6.02 -0.27
CA GLN A 18 -21.80 5.30 0.99
C GLN A 18 -21.82 3.77 0.82
N GLN A 19 -22.64 3.25 -0.10
CA GLN A 19 -22.76 1.83 -0.41
C GLN A 19 -21.50 1.22 -1.05
N LYS A 20 -20.55 2.05 -1.49
CA LYS A 20 -19.24 1.59 -2.01
C LYS A 20 -18.25 1.34 -0.88
N VAL A 21 -18.56 1.75 0.36
CA VAL A 21 -17.70 1.62 1.52
C VAL A 21 -18.12 0.39 2.31
N ASN A 22 -17.16 -0.49 2.59
CA ASN A 22 -17.35 -1.65 3.43
C ASN A 22 -16.48 -1.48 4.68
N VAL A 23 -17.11 -1.46 5.86
CA VAL A 23 -16.43 -1.34 7.15
C VAL A 23 -16.36 -2.72 7.80
N SER A 24 -15.16 -3.12 8.25
CA SER A 24 -14.95 -4.35 9.02
C SER A 24 -14.29 -4.03 10.35
N HIS A 25 -14.76 -4.68 11.41
CA HIS A 25 -14.11 -4.66 12.72
C HIS A 25 -13.24 -5.92 12.85
N SER A 26 -12.04 -5.86 12.29
CA SER A 26 -11.03 -6.93 12.31
C SER A 26 -9.65 -6.32 12.11
N SER A 27 -8.59 -7.08 12.34
CA SER A 27 -7.27 -6.68 11.86
C SER A 27 -7.24 -6.62 10.33
N MET A 28 -6.28 -5.86 9.78
CA MET A 28 -6.07 -5.82 8.32
C MET A 28 -5.65 -7.20 7.80
N THR A 29 -4.77 -7.89 8.50
CA THR A 29 -4.30 -9.24 8.14
C THR A 29 -5.46 -10.23 8.04
N GLU A 30 -6.35 -10.29 9.03
CA GLU A 30 -7.55 -11.15 8.99
C GLU A 30 -8.47 -10.76 7.83
N ARG A 31 -8.62 -9.45 7.57
CA ARG A 31 -9.44 -8.98 6.44
C ARG A 31 -8.87 -9.47 5.11
N LEU A 32 -7.56 -9.39 4.91
CA LEU A 32 -6.92 -9.83 3.68
C LEU A 32 -7.00 -11.36 3.52
N LYS A 33 -6.83 -12.14 4.60
CA LYS A 33 -7.03 -13.60 4.61
C LYS A 33 -8.40 -14.02 4.08
N ALA A 34 -9.45 -13.26 4.39
CA ALA A 34 -10.80 -13.54 3.94
C ALA A 34 -11.07 -13.14 2.47
N LEU A 35 -10.15 -12.44 1.80
CA LEU A 35 -10.30 -12.00 0.42
C LEU A 35 -9.70 -13.01 -0.58
N PRO A 36 -10.29 -13.13 -1.78
CA PRO A 36 -9.72 -13.96 -2.85
C PRO A 36 -8.32 -13.49 -3.26
N ALA A 37 -7.51 -14.41 -3.80
CA ALA A 37 -6.25 -14.03 -4.43
C ALA A 37 -6.49 -13.11 -5.64
N ASN A 38 -5.53 -12.23 -5.97
CA ASN A 38 -5.62 -11.30 -7.10
C ASN A 38 -6.93 -10.48 -7.15
N SER A 39 -7.37 -9.94 -6.01
CA SER A 39 -8.66 -9.23 -5.88
C SER A 39 -8.55 -7.75 -5.56
N LEU A 40 -7.35 -7.25 -5.24
CA LEU A 40 -7.13 -5.87 -4.84
C LEU A 40 -6.09 -5.18 -5.73
N ASN A 41 -6.37 -3.95 -6.13
CA ASN A 41 -5.47 -3.11 -6.93
C ASN A 41 -4.78 -2.00 -6.10
N ALA A 42 -5.22 -1.77 -4.86
CA ALA A 42 -4.66 -0.74 -4.01
C ALA A 42 -4.82 -1.06 -2.52
N TYR A 43 -3.81 -0.65 -1.75
CA TYR A 43 -3.75 -0.74 -0.30
C TYR A 43 -3.32 0.60 0.27
N LEU A 44 -3.95 1.01 1.36
CA LEU A 44 -3.59 2.22 2.09
C LEU A 44 -3.40 1.85 3.56
N PHE A 45 -2.16 1.94 4.05
CA PHE A 45 -1.84 1.74 5.46
C PHE A 45 -1.37 3.04 6.12
N LEU A 46 -1.45 3.06 7.45
CA LEU A 46 -0.82 4.09 8.28
C LEU A 46 0.50 3.55 8.86
N ASP A 47 1.01 4.21 9.88
CA ASP A 47 2.26 3.95 10.60
C ASP A 47 2.24 2.71 11.51
N ALA A 48 1.14 1.94 11.52
CA ALA A 48 1.04 0.72 12.32
C ALA A 48 2.19 -0.28 12.05
N GLN A 49 2.73 -0.29 10.83
CA GLN A 49 3.82 -1.18 10.42
C GLN A 49 5.14 -0.88 11.16
N ASP A 50 5.36 0.34 11.65
CA ASP A 50 6.56 0.69 12.42
C ASP A 50 6.61 -0.10 13.74
N TRP A 51 5.44 -0.43 14.29
CA TRP A 51 5.26 -1.09 15.58
C TRP A 51 5.00 -2.59 15.48
N MET A 52 4.87 -3.12 14.27
CA MET A 52 4.78 -4.57 14.04
C MET A 52 6.16 -5.21 14.20
N ASP A 53 6.19 -6.39 14.84
CA ASP A 53 7.37 -7.24 14.79
C ASP A 53 7.52 -7.90 13.39
N GLU A 54 8.64 -8.59 13.17
CA GLU A 54 8.94 -9.25 11.90
C GLU A 54 7.88 -10.28 11.49
N ASN A 55 7.32 -11.03 12.46
CA ASN A 55 6.32 -12.05 12.18
C ASN A 55 4.98 -11.43 11.76
N GLN A 56 4.51 -10.42 12.48
CA GLN A 56 3.27 -9.71 12.19
C GLN A 56 3.34 -9.00 10.83
N LEU A 57 4.46 -8.32 10.56
CA LEU A 57 4.64 -7.62 9.28
C LEU A 57 4.75 -8.62 8.12
N THR A 58 5.48 -9.73 8.31
CA THR A 58 5.58 -10.81 7.34
C THR A 58 4.20 -11.40 7.04
N GLU A 59 3.40 -11.71 8.05
CA GLU A 59 2.06 -12.26 7.87
C GLU A 59 1.12 -11.31 7.12
N LEU A 60 1.17 -10.01 7.45
CA LEU A 60 0.43 -8.98 6.71
C LEU A 60 0.85 -8.97 5.23
N TRP A 61 2.15 -8.91 4.95
CA TRP A 61 2.65 -8.75 3.58
C TRP A 61 2.56 -10.02 2.73
N GLN A 62 2.53 -11.21 3.34
CA GLN A 62 2.14 -12.43 2.63
C GLN A 62 0.73 -12.33 2.05
N GLU A 63 -0.21 -11.80 2.83
CA GLU A 63 -1.59 -11.62 2.38
C GLU A 63 -1.75 -10.44 1.41
N VAL A 64 -0.92 -9.39 1.54
CA VAL A 64 -0.82 -8.33 0.53
C VAL A 64 -0.36 -8.93 -0.80
N ASN A 65 0.72 -9.72 -0.84
CA ASN A 65 1.19 -10.39 -2.05
C ASN A 65 0.12 -11.30 -2.66
N ARG A 66 -0.55 -12.12 -1.84
CA ARG A 66 -1.57 -13.06 -2.31
C ARG A 66 -2.78 -12.35 -2.94
N THR A 67 -3.21 -11.25 -2.35
CA THR A 67 -4.42 -10.52 -2.77
C THR A 67 -4.16 -9.48 -3.85
N ALA A 68 -2.90 -9.10 -4.08
CA ALA A 68 -2.53 -8.06 -5.04
C ALA A 68 -2.74 -8.52 -6.48
N MET A 69 -3.38 -7.66 -7.27
CA MET A 69 -3.38 -7.76 -8.73
C MET A 69 -2.02 -7.31 -9.30
N PRO A 70 -1.69 -7.65 -10.56
CA PRO A 70 -0.60 -7.00 -11.26
C PRO A 70 -0.75 -5.47 -11.23
N ASP A 71 0.35 -4.76 -11.05
CA ASP A 71 0.40 -3.29 -10.94
C ASP A 71 -0.38 -2.70 -9.74
N ALA A 72 -0.77 -3.52 -8.78
CA ALA A 72 -1.36 -3.07 -7.53
C ALA A 72 -0.42 -2.14 -6.76
N ARG A 73 -0.98 -1.23 -5.96
CA ARG A 73 -0.21 -0.20 -5.26
C ARG A 73 -0.41 -0.27 -3.76
N VAL A 74 0.67 -0.22 -2.99
CA VAL A 74 0.61 -0.01 -1.55
C VAL A 74 1.13 1.39 -1.27
N VAL A 75 0.30 2.23 -0.66
CA VAL A 75 0.73 3.50 -0.09
C VAL A 75 0.68 3.39 1.42
N PHE A 76 1.75 3.78 2.10
CA PHE A 76 1.72 3.89 3.54
C PHE A 76 2.56 5.04 4.05
N ARG A 77 2.35 5.37 5.31
CA ARG A 77 3.14 6.36 6.03
C ARG A 77 3.88 5.71 7.17
N THR A 78 4.97 6.35 7.60
CA THR A 78 5.82 5.89 8.70
C THR A 78 6.10 7.02 9.69
N ALA A 79 6.37 6.66 10.94
CA ALA A 79 6.88 7.59 11.96
C ALA A 79 8.31 8.05 11.62
N GLY A 80 9.16 7.14 11.13
CA GLY A 80 10.50 7.44 10.62
C GLY A 80 10.51 7.82 9.13
N GLU A 81 11.67 8.22 8.61
CA GLU A 81 11.85 8.52 7.17
C GLU A 81 12.03 7.27 6.31
N ILE A 82 12.51 6.18 6.93
CA ILE A 82 12.85 4.93 6.27
C ILE A 82 11.67 3.97 6.39
N SER A 83 11.38 3.24 5.33
CA SER A 83 10.36 2.19 5.35
C SER A 83 10.85 1.03 6.24
N PRO A 84 10.00 0.45 7.10
CA PRO A 84 10.37 -0.69 7.93
C PRO A 84 10.46 -1.99 7.12
N LEU A 85 10.02 -2.00 5.85
CA LEU A 85 9.95 -3.21 5.04
C LEU A 85 11.33 -3.76 4.70
N GLU A 86 12.27 -2.91 4.32
CA GLU A 86 13.62 -3.31 3.92
C GLU A 86 14.41 -3.96 5.06
N GLU A 87 14.12 -3.58 6.31
CA GLU A 87 14.79 -4.12 7.49
C GLU A 87 14.09 -5.37 8.02
N LYS A 88 12.75 -5.38 8.04
CA LYS A 88 11.96 -6.41 8.75
C LYS A 88 11.40 -7.50 7.85
N LEU A 89 11.22 -7.27 6.55
CA LEU A 89 10.62 -8.29 5.67
C LEU A 89 11.67 -9.22 5.06
N PRO A 90 11.37 -10.52 4.96
CA PRO A 90 12.12 -11.43 4.10
C PRO A 90 12.17 -10.93 2.65
N GLN A 91 13.35 -11.00 2.04
CA GLN A 91 13.56 -10.55 0.66
C GLN A 91 12.63 -11.25 -0.34
N SER A 92 12.24 -12.51 -0.08
CA SER A 92 11.30 -13.26 -0.92
C SER A 92 9.90 -12.64 -0.98
N ILE A 93 9.49 -11.89 0.04
CA ILE A 93 8.20 -11.18 0.05
C ILE A 93 8.35 -9.80 -0.59
N LEU A 94 9.41 -9.08 -0.22
CA LEU A 94 9.64 -7.72 -0.70
C LEU A 94 10.02 -7.65 -2.19
N ASN A 95 10.64 -8.70 -2.73
CA ASN A 95 11.06 -8.78 -4.14
C ASN A 95 9.90 -8.68 -5.13
N GLU A 96 8.65 -8.87 -4.70
CA GLU A 96 7.46 -8.71 -5.54
C GLU A 96 7.10 -7.24 -5.78
N TRP A 97 7.80 -6.29 -5.16
CA TRP A 97 7.48 -4.88 -5.18
C TRP A 97 8.64 -4.02 -5.66
N GLN A 98 8.31 -2.89 -6.27
CA GLN A 98 9.25 -1.85 -6.66
C GLN A 98 8.85 -0.51 -6.04
N THR A 99 9.83 0.28 -5.63
CA THR A 99 9.66 1.58 -4.99
C THR A 99 10.67 2.58 -5.55
N ASP A 100 10.29 3.85 -5.58
CA ASP A 100 11.18 4.96 -5.94
C ASP A 100 11.38 5.85 -4.71
N VAL A 101 12.57 5.72 -4.11
CA VAL A 101 12.96 6.45 -2.91
C VAL A 101 12.93 7.97 -3.11
N GLN A 102 13.32 8.47 -4.30
CA GLN A 102 13.35 9.91 -4.57
C GLN A 102 11.92 10.46 -4.67
N SER A 103 11.04 9.74 -5.35
CA SER A 103 9.63 10.07 -5.43
C SER A 103 8.97 10.05 -4.05
N ASN A 104 9.25 9.04 -3.22
CA ASN A 104 8.77 8.94 -1.85
C ASN A 104 9.18 10.16 -1.01
N GLN A 105 10.47 10.53 -1.02
CA GLN A 105 10.97 11.72 -0.33
C GLN A 105 10.30 13.02 -0.83
N ALA A 106 10.08 13.13 -2.14
CA ALA A 106 9.41 14.30 -2.71
C ALA A 106 7.93 14.38 -2.29
N TRP A 107 7.26 13.24 -2.12
CA TRP A 107 5.89 13.19 -1.59
C TRP A 107 5.84 13.47 -0.09
N THR A 108 6.77 12.96 0.70
CA THR A 108 6.90 13.30 2.13
C THR A 108 7.00 14.81 2.33
N LYS A 109 7.85 15.51 1.56
CA LYS A 109 7.98 16.98 1.61
C LYS A 109 6.70 17.73 1.25
N LYS A 110 5.80 17.11 0.48
CA LYS A 110 4.49 17.67 0.09
C LYS A 110 3.37 17.22 1.01
N ASP A 111 3.62 16.25 1.90
CA ASP A 111 2.59 15.75 2.79
C ASP A 111 2.19 16.86 3.76
N ARG A 112 0.90 16.88 4.07
CA ARG A 112 0.30 17.93 4.91
C ARG A 112 0.11 17.46 6.35
N SER A 113 0.62 16.28 6.66
CA SER A 113 0.60 15.68 7.98
C SER A 113 1.94 15.93 8.67
N GLY A 114 1.92 16.62 9.81
CA GLY A 114 3.13 16.93 10.58
C GLY A 114 3.59 15.83 11.54
N ILE A 115 2.96 14.65 11.51
CA ILE A 115 3.22 13.54 12.45
C ILE A 115 3.95 12.36 11.81
N TYR A 116 4.15 12.37 10.50
CA TYR A 116 4.79 11.27 9.78
C TYR A 116 6.16 11.69 9.25
N GLY A 117 7.14 10.82 9.41
CA GLY A 117 8.49 10.99 8.86
C GLY A 117 8.59 10.57 7.40
N GLY A 118 7.67 9.73 6.89
CA GLY A 118 7.75 9.21 5.52
C GLY A 118 6.40 8.90 4.87
N VAL A 119 6.35 9.06 3.54
CA VAL A 119 5.31 8.55 2.64
C VAL A 119 5.98 7.61 1.65
N HIS A 120 5.49 6.38 1.55
CA HIS A 120 6.08 5.34 0.71
C HIS A 120 5.04 4.78 -0.26
N LEU A 121 5.45 4.61 -1.52
CA LEU A 121 4.69 3.90 -2.54
C LEU A 121 5.46 2.67 -3.01
N TYR A 122 4.81 1.53 -2.94
CA TYR A 122 5.27 0.29 -3.56
C TYR A 122 4.30 -0.12 -4.66
N ILE A 123 4.84 -0.55 -5.79
CA ILE A 123 4.08 -1.04 -6.95
C ILE A 123 4.39 -2.52 -7.12
N HIS A 124 3.35 -3.34 -7.22
CA HIS A 124 3.47 -4.78 -7.42
C HIS A 124 4.01 -5.05 -8.81
N LYS A 125 5.07 -5.86 -8.91
CA LYS A 125 5.68 -6.22 -10.18
C LYS A 125 4.70 -7.01 -11.02
N ASN A 126 4.66 -6.68 -12.31
CA ASN A 126 3.88 -7.42 -13.27
C ASN A 126 4.78 -8.46 -13.97
N HIS A 127 4.79 -9.69 -13.46
CA HIS A 127 5.57 -10.78 -14.04
C HIS A 127 5.16 -11.16 -15.48
N HIS A 128 3.99 -10.69 -15.97
CA HIS A 128 3.60 -10.91 -17.36
C HIS A 128 4.33 -9.99 -18.35
N ALA A 129 4.91 -8.87 -17.91
CA ALA A 129 5.60 -7.93 -18.78
C ALA A 129 7.07 -8.31 -19.06
N GLU A 130 7.73 -9.04 -18.15
CA GLU A 130 9.14 -9.42 -18.30
C GLU A 130 9.34 -10.54 -19.32
N SER A 131 8.33 -11.37 -19.58
CA SER A 131 8.39 -12.43 -20.60
C SER A 131 8.30 -11.90 -22.05
N ALA A 132 7.87 -10.65 -22.25
CA ALA A 132 7.69 -10.06 -23.58
C ALA A 132 8.95 -9.38 -24.14
N ASN A 133 10.00 -9.19 -23.33
CA ASN A 133 11.22 -8.48 -23.71
C ASN A 133 12.42 -9.40 -24.01
N HIS A 134 12.23 -10.72 -24.09
CA HIS A 134 13.31 -11.68 -24.36
C HIS A 134 13.19 -12.45 -25.68
N VAL A 135 12.49 -11.89 -26.67
CA VAL A 135 12.48 -12.44 -28.03
C VAL A 135 13.01 -11.37 -28.99
N ASP A 136 13.98 -11.80 -29.80
CA ASP A 136 14.65 -11.11 -30.92
C ASP A 136 15.82 -10.18 -30.59
N ASN A 137 16.95 -10.82 -30.30
CA ASN A 137 18.21 -10.42 -30.93
C ASN A 137 19.05 -11.67 -31.25
N LYS A 138 18.81 -12.23 -32.44
CA LYS A 138 19.69 -13.18 -33.12
C LYS A 138 19.80 -12.80 -34.59
#